data_AF-A0A4Q6AHL4-F1
#
_entry.id   AF-A0A4Q6AHL4-F1
#
_cell.length_a   1.000
_cell.length_b   1.000
_cell.length_c   1.000
_cell.angle_alpha   90.00
_cell.angle_beta   90.00
_cell.angle_gamma   90.00
#
_symmetry.space_group_name_H-M   'P 1'
#
loop_
_entity.id
_entity.type
_entity.pdbx_description
1 polymer ?
#
loop_
_entity_poly.entity_id
_entity_poly.type
_entity_poly.pdbx_seq_one_letter_code
_entity_poly.pdbx_strand_id
1 'polypeptide(L)'
;MKSILFAVSILAAGTTHAADLKVGDTAPTFKAKNQSGQVFDMESRKGLWTVLYFYPKAGTPGCTDQACAFRDAINKIRDQGAEVYGISADTVEKQKAFHTEHKLAFDLLADPDDEVIELYGSKMPILSMSKRWTFIVSPEMKIASIDKDVDPLLDAKKVADKLVELKAATKTTDVKPAAATTTTTDTAVKETAPTTKAK
;
A
#
# COMPACT_ATOMS: atom_id res chain seq x y z
N MET A 1 35.29 42.02 17.01
CA MET A 1 35.05 40.56 17.07
C MET A 1 33.62 40.34 16.62
N LYS A 2 33.41 39.68 15.47
CA LYS A 2 32.09 39.54 14.82
C LYS A 2 31.43 38.26 15.34
N SER A 3 30.34 38.40 16.08
CA SER A 3 29.57 37.28 16.63
C SER A 3 28.87 36.54 15.49
N ILE A 4 29.22 35.27 15.32
CA ILE A 4 28.58 34.34 14.39
C ILE A 4 27.38 33.74 15.13
N LEU A 5 26.17 34.08 14.69
CA LEU A 5 24.94 33.40 15.08
C LEU A 5 24.88 32.05 14.37
N PHE A 6 25.09 30.96 15.11
CA PHE A 6 24.75 29.61 14.65
C PHE A 6 23.23 29.42 14.72
N ALA A 7 22.58 29.33 13.57
CA ALA A 7 21.20 28.89 13.47
C ALA A 7 21.12 27.38 13.74
N VAL A 8 20.59 27.01 14.91
CA VAL A 8 20.25 25.62 15.23
C VAL A 8 18.99 25.27 14.44
N SER A 9 19.15 24.59 13.31
CA SER A 9 18.04 23.91 12.65
C SER A 9 17.71 22.66 13.45
N ILE A 10 16.64 22.73 14.24
CA ILE A 10 16.05 21.58 14.92
C ILE A 10 15.33 20.76 13.84
N LEU A 11 15.95 19.66 13.39
CA LEU A 11 15.21 18.58 12.74
C LEU A 11 14.32 17.96 13.82
N ALA A 12 13.01 18.19 13.71
CA ALA A 12 12.03 17.47 14.49
C ALA A 12 12.02 16.00 14.05
N ALA A 13 12.76 15.14 14.76
CA ALA A 13 12.53 13.71 14.73
C ALA A 13 11.19 13.47 15.43
N GLY A 14 10.14 13.25 14.63
CA GLY A 14 8.81 12.91 15.14
C GLY A 14 8.89 11.64 15.96
N THR A 15 8.50 11.72 17.23
CA THR A 15 8.33 10.55 18.10
C THR A 15 7.14 9.74 17.59
N THR A 16 7.39 8.60 16.97
CA THR A 16 6.36 7.69 16.48
C THR A 16 5.66 7.01 17.66
N HIS A 17 4.53 7.55 18.07
CA HIS A 17 3.50 6.75 18.74
C HIS A 17 2.94 5.74 17.74
N ALA A 18 2.56 4.55 18.24
CA ALA A 18 1.85 3.54 17.46
C ALA A 18 0.70 4.18 16.67
N ALA A 19 0.82 4.19 15.34
CA ALA A 19 -0.10 4.94 14.50
C ALA A 19 -1.42 4.16 14.34
N ASP A 20 -2.56 4.78 14.69
CA ASP A 20 -3.87 4.31 14.23
C ASP A 20 -4.03 4.67 12.74
N LEU A 21 -3.33 3.93 11.89
CA LEU A 21 -3.33 4.12 10.44
C LEU A 21 -4.73 3.92 9.85
N LYS A 22 -5.07 4.79 8.91
CA LYS A 22 -6.35 4.80 8.18
C LYS A 22 -6.10 4.69 6.68
N VAL A 23 -7.12 4.26 5.96
CA VAL A 23 -7.10 4.28 4.49
C VAL A 23 -6.95 5.74 4.03
N GLY A 24 -6.04 5.97 3.08
CA GLY A 24 -5.66 7.29 2.55
C GLY A 24 -4.41 7.89 3.20
N ASP A 25 -3.98 7.39 4.36
CA ASP A 25 -2.74 7.84 5.01
C ASP A 25 -1.52 7.46 4.18
N THR A 26 -0.44 8.24 4.31
CA THR A 26 0.86 7.83 3.77
C THR A 26 1.35 6.61 4.54
N ALA A 27 1.67 5.53 3.82
CA ALA A 27 2.23 4.33 4.41
C ALA A 27 3.61 4.66 5.03
N PRO A 28 3.84 4.34 6.31
CA PRO A 28 5.14 4.55 6.93
C PRO A 28 6.24 3.79 6.18
N THR A 29 7.37 4.46 5.94
CA THR A 29 8.54 3.85 5.31
C THR A 29 9.43 3.23 6.37
N PHE A 30 10.08 2.12 6.01
CA PHE A 30 10.97 1.37 6.90
C PHE A 30 11.98 0.58 6.07
N LYS A 31 13.04 0.13 6.75
CA LYS A 31 13.97 -0.87 6.22
C LYS A 31 13.95 -2.07 7.15
N ALA A 32 13.97 -3.27 6.58
CA ALA A 32 14.01 -4.52 7.35
C ALA A 32 14.90 -5.53 6.62
N LYS A 33 15.37 -6.55 7.32
CA LYS A 33 16.07 -7.67 6.67
C LYS A 33 15.05 -8.70 6.19
N ASN A 34 15.20 -9.17 4.97
CA ASN A 34 14.44 -10.32 4.48
C ASN A 34 15.05 -11.65 4.99
N GLN A 35 14.42 -12.76 4.64
CA GLN A 35 14.82 -14.13 4.97
C GLN A 35 16.22 -14.53 4.47
N SER A 36 16.78 -13.78 3.52
CA SER A 36 18.15 -13.97 3.02
C SER A 36 19.17 -13.03 3.68
N GLY A 37 18.73 -12.21 4.63
CA GLY A 37 19.55 -11.18 5.29
C GLY A 37 19.77 -9.93 4.45
N GLN A 38 19.11 -9.82 3.29
CA GLN A 38 19.19 -8.65 2.42
C GLN A 38 18.28 -7.54 2.95
N VAL A 39 18.69 -6.29 2.77
CA VAL A 39 17.88 -5.14 3.20
C VAL A 39 16.75 -4.92 2.20
N PHE A 40 15.52 -5.04 2.69
CA PHE A 40 14.33 -4.52 2.05
C PHE A 40 14.16 -3.04 2.43
N ASP A 41 13.75 -2.23 1.46
CA ASP A 41 13.47 -0.80 1.65
C ASP A 41 12.07 -0.48 1.12
N MET A 42 11.17 -0.06 2.01
CA MET A 42 9.80 0.29 1.65
C MET A 42 9.75 1.47 0.65
N GLU A 43 10.70 2.40 0.67
CA GLU A 43 10.73 3.52 -0.29
C GLU A 43 10.98 3.06 -1.73
N SER A 44 11.73 1.97 -1.90
CA SER A 44 11.99 1.36 -3.21
C SER A 44 10.73 0.83 -3.89
N ARG A 45 9.62 0.72 -3.15
CA ARG A 45 8.32 0.26 -3.64
C ARG A 45 7.45 1.36 -4.23
N LYS A 46 7.89 2.62 -4.21
CA LYS A 46 7.15 3.71 -4.87
C LYS A 46 6.92 3.39 -6.34
N GLY A 47 5.69 3.60 -6.82
CA GLY A 47 5.27 3.23 -8.16
C GLY A 47 4.75 1.80 -8.31
N LEU A 48 4.82 0.97 -7.25
CA LEU A 48 4.40 -0.43 -7.26
C LEU A 48 3.33 -0.69 -6.20
N TRP A 49 2.35 -1.52 -6.52
CA TRP A 49 1.43 -2.02 -5.50
C TRP A 49 2.19 -2.95 -4.54
N THR A 50 1.93 -2.79 -3.25
CA THR A 50 2.66 -3.53 -2.21
C THR A 50 1.68 -4.04 -1.18
N VAL A 51 1.71 -5.34 -0.89
CA VAL A 51 0.91 -5.99 0.14
C VAL A 51 1.82 -6.30 1.31
N LEU A 52 1.47 -5.78 2.49
CA LEU A 52 2.15 -6.09 3.74
C LEU A 52 1.19 -6.89 4.60
N TYR A 53 1.51 -8.15 4.88
CA TYR A 53 0.72 -8.95 5.83
C TYR A 53 1.55 -9.25 7.07
N PHE A 54 1.00 -8.91 8.21
CA PHE A 54 1.59 -9.14 9.51
C PHE A 54 1.05 -10.44 10.09
N TYR A 55 1.89 -11.20 10.77
CA TYR A 55 1.47 -12.44 11.42
C TYR A 55 2.18 -12.65 12.77
N PRO A 56 1.53 -13.36 13.72
CA PRO A 56 2.09 -13.55 15.06
C PRO A 56 3.44 -14.27 15.11
N LYS A 57 3.55 -15.41 14.41
CA LYS A 57 4.71 -16.30 14.54
C LYS A 57 4.81 -17.30 13.39
N ALA A 58 5.95 -17.32 12.71
CA ALA A 58 6.32 -18.25 11.66
C ALA A 58 6.22 -19.72 12.14
N GLY A 59 5.73 -20.58 11.26
CA GLY A 59 5.59 -22.03 11.50
C GLY A 59 4.42 -22.44 12.40
N THR A 60 3.54 -21.52 12.81
CA THR A 60 2.33 -21.85 13.59
C THR A 60 1.13 -22.06 12.66
N PRO A 61 0.15 -22.94 13.00
CA PRO A 61 -0.88 -23.40 12.05
C PRO A 61 -1.54 -22.30 11.22
N GLY A 62 -2.14 -21.30 11.86
CA GLY A 62 -2.78 -20.19 11.13
C GLY A 62 -1.81 -19.25 10.41
N CYS A 63 -0.53 -19.16 10.81
CA CYS A 63 0.45 -18.37 10.06
C CYS A 63 0.98 -19.15 8.84
N THR A 64 1.13 -20.47 8.98
CA THR A 64 1.43 -21.39 7.89
C THR A 64 0.31 -21.38 6.85
N ASP A 65 -0.94 -21.47 7.28
CA ASP A 65 -2.11 -21.41 6.39
C ASP A 65 -2.12 -20.12 5.56
N GLN A 66 -1.91 -18.96 6.21
CA GLN A 66 -1.86 -17.66 5.53
C GLN A 66 -0.70 -17.58 4.53
N ALA A 67 0.50 -17.98 4.93
CA ALA A 67 1.67 -17.93 4.06
C ALA A 67 1.52 -18.88 2.85
N CYS A 68 0.99 -20.08 3.05
CA CYS A 68 0.68 -21.01 1.97
C CYS A 68 -0.42 -20.49 1.03
N ALA A 69 -1.48 -19.87 1.57
CA ALA A 69 -2.51 -19.23 0.76
C ALA A 69 -1.93 -18.11 -0.14
N PHE A 70 -1.04 -17.28 0.41
CA PHE A 70 -0.32 -16.27 -0.39
C PHE A 70 0.59 -16.89 -1.44
N ARG A 71 1.33 -17.95 -1.10
CA ARG A 71 2.18 -18.68 -2.06
C ARG A 71 1.35 -19.18 -3.23
N ASP A 72 0.20 -19.79 -2.95
CA ASP A 72 -0.65 -20.40 -3.98
C ASP A 72 -1.35 -19.35 -4.85
N ALA A 73 -1.59 -18.14 -4.31
CA ALA A 73 -2.21 -17.01 -5.03
C ALA A 73 -1.19 -16.01 -5.63
N ILE A 74 0.12 -16.18 -5.41
CA ILE A 74 1.11 -15.13 -5.67
C ILE A 74 1.12 -14.65 -7.11
N ASN A 75 0.92 -15.55 -8.07
CA ASN A 75 0.89 -15.18 -9.50
C ASN A 75 -0.33 -14.29 -9.81
N LYS A 76 -1.51 -14.61 -9.26
CA LYS A 76 -2.71 -13.77 -9.43
C LYS A 76 -2.49 -12.36 -8.86
N ILE A 77 -1.76 -12.25 -7.74
CA ILE A 77 -1.42 -10.96 -7.12
C ILE A 77 -0.40 -10.20 -7.99
N ARG A 78 0.63 -10.88 -8.49
CA ARG A 78 1.66 -10.29 -9.38
C ARG A 78 1.11 -9.87 -10.75
N ASP A 79 0.13 -10.58 -11.29
CA ASP A 79 -0.59 -10.16 -12.49
C ASP A 79 -1.32 -8.83 -12.29
N GLN A 80 -1.61 -8.48 -11.03
CA GLN A 80 -2.12 -7.16 -10.66
C GLN A 80 -1.02 -6.11 -10.44
N GLY A 81 0.26 -6.43 -10.67
CA GLY A 81 1.38 -5.51 -10.46
C GLY A 81 1.71 -5.29 -8.99
N ALA A 82 1.30 -6.21 -8.11
CA ALA A 82 1.56 -6.16 -6.68
C ALA A 82 2.58 -7.22 -6.25
N GLU A 83 3.35 -6.93 -5.21
CA GLU A 83 4.22 -7.89 -4.53
C GLU A 83 3.81 -8.04 -3.06
N VAL A 84 4.06 -9.21 -2.48
CA VAL A 84 3.68 -9.57 -1.10
C VAL A 84 4.91 -9.62 -0.21
N TYR A 85 4.78 -9.07 1.00
CA TYR A 85 5.79 -9.16 2.05
C TYR A 85 5.12 -9.59 3.36
N GLY A 86 5.59 -10.71 3.91
CA GLY A 86 5.15 -11.18 5.22
C GLY A 86 6.05 -10.63 6.32
N ILE A 87 5.50 -10.08 7.40
CA ILE A 87 6.26 -9.42 8.47
C ILE A 87 5.92 -10.06 9.83
N SER A 88 6.94 -10.36 10.63
CA SER A 88 6.77 -10.81 12.01
C SER A 88 8.00 -10.50 12.87
N ALA A 89 7.85 -10.65 14.19
CA ALA A 89 8.92 -10.49 15.17
C ALA A 89 9.98 -11.61 15.14
N ASP A 90 9.84 -12.56 14.22
CA ASP A 90 10.81 -13.64 14.07
C ASP A 90 12.12 -13.15 13.46
N THR A 91 13.24 -13.79 13.86
CA THR A 91 14.57 -13.46 13.33
C THR A 91 14.73 -13.85 11.86
N VAL A 92 15.77 -13.33 11.21
CA VAL A 92 16.11 -13.68 9.82
C VAL A 92 16.25 -15.20 9.64
N GLU A 93 16.88 -15.89 10.59
CA GLU A 93 17.11 -17.34 10.54
C GLU A 93 15.79 -18.10 10.58
N LYS A 94 14.85 -17.67 11.42
CA LYS A 94 13.55 -18.31 11.53
C LYS A 94 12.66 -18.01 10.33
N GLN A 95 12.73 -16.78 9.81
CA GLN A 95 12.08 -16.43 8.55
C GLN A 95 12.61 -17.28 7.39
N LYS A 96 13.94 -17.49 7.34
CA LYS A 96 14.58 -18.38 6.35
C LYS A 96 14.08 -19.81 6.45
N ALA A 97 14.08 -20.38 7.66
CA ALA A 97 13.60 -21.74 7.87
C ALA A 97 12.16 -21.91 7.40
N PHE A 98 11.26 -21.00 7.81
CA PHE A 98 9.85 -21.02 7.44
C PHE A 98 9.63 -20.83 5.93
N HIS A 99 10.33 -19.87 5.32
CA HIS A 99 10.28 -19.65 3.87
C HIS A 99 10.72 -20.89 3.09
N THR A 100 11.82 -21.52 3.49
CA THR A 100 12.35 -22.73 2.84
C THR A 100 11.42 -23.93 3.03
N GLU A 101 10.94 -24.17 4.25
CA GLU A 101 10.07 -25.30 4.58
C GLU A 101 8.78 -25.28 3.74
N HIS A 102 8.15 -24.12 3.61
CA HIS A 102 6.88 -23.99 2.88
C HIS A 102 7.04 -23.55 1.42
N LYS A 103 8.28 -23.45 0.92
CA LYS A 103 8.61 -23.06 -0.46
C LYS A 103 7.92 -21.77 -0.87
N LEU A 104 7.97 -20.77 0.01
CA LEU A 104 7.36 -19.47 -0.28
C LEU A 104 8.10 -18.82 -1.46
N ALA A 105 7.36 -18.04 -2.24
CA ALA A 105 7.84 -17.42 -3.48
C ALA A 105 7.87 -15.89 -3.38
N PHE A 106 7.88 -15.36 -2.16
CA PHE A 106 7.82 -13.94 -1.81
C PHE A 106 8.62 -13.73 -0.51
N ASP A 107 9.01 -12.49 -0.23
CA ASP A 107 9.92 -12.18 0.87
C ASP A 107 9.21 -12.19 2.23
N LEU A 108 9.92 -12.71 3.23
CA LEU A 108 9.55 -12.59 4.64
C LEU A 108 10.53 -11.64 5.33
N LEU A 109 10.00 -10.61 5.96
CA LEU A 109 10.77 -9.59 6.66
C LEU A 109 10.83 -9.91 8.15
N ALA A 110 12.05 -9.90 8.68
CA ALA A 110 12.33 -10.05 10.10
C ALA A 110 12.27 -8.70 10.80
N ASP A 111 11.50 -8.62 11.87
CA ASP A 111 11.31 -7.43 12.70
C ASP A 111 11.51 -7.76 14.20
N PRO A 112 12.69 -8.26 14.60
CA PRO A 112 12.91 -8.81 15.95
C PRO A 112 12.74 -7.78 17.08
N ASP A 113 12.85 -6.50 16.77
CA ASP A 113 12.69 -5.38 17.70
C ASP A 113 11.28 -4.77 17.64
N ASP A 114 10.37 -5.36 16.85
CA ASP A 114 8.98 -4.94 16.64
C ASP A 114 8.81 -3.51 16.10
N GLU A 115 9.87 -2.90 15.54
CA GLU A 115 9.84 -1.51 15.07
C GLU A 115 8.79 -1.33 13.96
N VAL A 116 8.75 -2.24 12.98
CA VAL A 116 7.79 -2.16 11.87
C VAL A 116 6.38 -2.53 12.35
N ILE A 117 6.28 -3.51 13.24
CA ILE A 117 5.02 -3.96 13.86
C ILE A 117 4.35 -2.83 14.62
N GLU A 118 5.12 -2.06 15.41
CA GLU A 118 4.66 -0.88 16.14
C GLU A 118 4.35 0.28 15.21
N LEU A 119 5.19 0.52 14.20
CA LEU A 119 5.00 1.56 13.19
C LEU A 119 3.67 1.40 12.43
N TYR A 120 3.25 0.15 12.19
CA TYR A 120 1.97 -0.18 11.54
C TYR A 120 0.81 -0.42 12.54
N GLY A 121 1.04 -0.21 13.84
CA GLY A 121 0.01 -0.35 14.89
C GLY A 121 -0.46 -1.78 15.12
N SER A 122 0.26 -2.77 14.59
CA SER A 122 -0.12 -4.17 14.59
C SER A 122 0.33 -4.91 15.86
N LYS A 123 1.03 -4.28 16.79
CA LYS A 123 1.49 -4.91 18.03
C LYS A 123 0.33 -5.51 18.87
N MET A 124 0.51 -6.74 19.37
CA MET A 124 -0.38 -7.32 20.37
C MET A 124 -0.13 -6.71 21.76
N PRO A 125 -1.17 -6.48 22.58
CA PRO A 125 -0.97 -6.13 23.98
C PRO A 125 -0.16 -7.23 24.68
N ILE A 126 0.84 -6.85 25.48
CA ILE A 126 1.58 -7.72 26.41
C ILE A 126 2.62 -8.67 25.75
N LEU A 127 2.43 -9.11 24.51
CA LEU A 127 3.35 -10.04 23.82
C LEU A 127 4.13 -9.34 22.70
N SER A 128 5.43 -9.65 22.57
CA SER A 128 6.25 -9.28 21.38
C SER A 128 5.89 -10.12 20.17
N MET A 129 4.68 -9.90 19.66
CA MET A 129 4.15 -10.49 18.45
C MET A 129 3.20 -9.51 17.77
N SER A 130 3.04 -9.68 16.47
CA SER A 130 2.07 -8.91 15.69
C SER A 130 0.68 -9.55 15.67
N LYS A 131 -0.35 -8.71 15.64
CA LYS A 131 -1.71 -9.06 15.23
C LYS A 131 -1.69 -9.47 13.76
N ARG A 132 -2.66 -10.30 13.37
CA ARG A 132 -2.80 -10.71 11.97
C ARG A 132 -3.55 -9.67 11.16
N TRP A 133 -2.83 -8.67 10.64
CA TRP A 133 -3.39 -7.58 9.85
C TRP A 133 -2.76 -7.54 8.46
N THR A 134 -3.52 -7.09 7.46
CA THR A 134 -3.06 -7.00 6.07
C THR A 134 -3.31 -5.61 5.53
N PHE A 135 -2.29 -5.01 4.92
CA PHE A 135 -2.33 -3.70 4.31
C PHE A 135 -2.08 -3.82 2.81
N ILE A 136 -2.81 -3.04 2.02
CA ILE A 136 -2.52 -2.83 0.60
C ILE A 136 -2.06 -1.37 0.46
N VAL A 137 -0.84 -1.17 -0.02
CA VAL A 137 -0.23 0.12 -0.28
C VAL A 137 -0.22 0.39 -1.79
N SER A 138 -0.70 1.58 -2.18
CA SER A 138 -0.76 2.01 -3.57
C SER A 138 0.60 2.48 -4.08
N PRO A 139 0.78 2.61 -5.41
CA PRO A 139 1.97 3.17 -6.03
C PRO A 139 2.38 4.56 -5.50
N GLU A 140 1.43 5.35 -5.02
CA GLU A 140 1.63 6.68 -4.44
C GLU A 140 2.06 6.64 -2.97
N MET A 141 2.37 5.45 -2.44
CA MET A 141 2.68 5.21 -1.02
C MET A 141 1.53 5.55 -0.09
N LYS A 142 0.28 5.34 -0.53
CA LYS A 142 -0.92 5.50 0.29
C LYS A 142 -1.47 4.16 0.73
N ILE A 143 -1.97 4.08 1.96
CA ILE A 143 -2.71 2.91 2.44
C ILE A 143 -4.04 2.87 1.71
N ALA A 144 -4.19 1.94 0.76
CA ALA A 144 -5.39 1.78 -0.04
C ALA A 144 -6.42 0.85 0.62
N SER A 145 -5.98 -0.07 1.48
CA SER A 145 -6.85 -0.96 2.25
C SER A 145 -6.15 -1.44 3.52
N ILE A 146 -6.94 -1.71 4.56
CA ILE A 146 -6.51 -2.36 5.80
C ILE A 146 -7.54 -3.43 6.16
N ASP A 147 -7.12 -4.68 6.30
CA ASP A 147 -7.90 -5.75 6.94
C ASP A 147 -7.32 -6.02 8.33
N LYS A 148 -8.13 -5.81 9.38
CA LYS A 148 -7.77 -6.05 10.78
C LYS A 148 -8.40 -7.33 11.35
N ASP A 149 -9.26 -8.00 10.57
CA ASP A 149 -9.99 -9.21 10.92
C ASP A 149 -9.71 -10.31 9.88
N VAL A 150 -8.44 -10.69 9.84
CA VAL A 150 -7.91 -11.58 8.81
C VAL A 150 -8.19 -13.04 9.17
N ASP A 151 -8.93 -13.70 8.28
CA ASP A 151 -8.95 -15.16 8.19
C ASP A 151 -7.72 -15.62 7.38
N PRO A 152 -6.81 -16.42 7.96
CA PRO A 152 -5.63 -16.94 7.29
C PRO A 152 -5.86 -17.55 5.91
N LEU A 153 -6.92 -18.35 5.77
CA LEU A 153 -7.18 -19.13 4.55
C LEU A 153 -7.75 -18.26 3.42
N LEU A 154 -8.40 -17.15 3.78
CA LEU A 154 -9.09 -16.29 2.82
C LEU A 154 -8.32 -15.01 2.49
N ASP A 155 -7.30 -14.66 3.26
CA ASP A 155 -6.59 -13.39 3.13
C ASP A 155 -6.04 -13.15 1.72
N ALA A 156 -5.29 -14.11 1.18
CA ALA A 156 -4.71 -13.98 -0.15
C ALA A 156 -5.75 -13.79 -1.26
N LYS A 157 -6.92 -14.45 -1.13
CA LYS A 157 -8.05 -14.26 -2.05
C LYS A 157 -8.64 -12.87 -1.90
N LYS A 158 -8.91 -12.42 -0.67
CA LYS A 158 -9.43 -11.08 -0.37
C LYS A 158 -8.51 -10.00 -0.94
N VAL A 159 -7.19 -10.14 -0.74
CA VAL A 159 -6.18 -9.23 -1.30
C VAL A 159 -6.24 -9.19 -2.82
N ALA A 160 -6.24 -10.36 -3.48
CA ALA A 160 -6.26 -10.42 -4.94
C ALA A 160 -7.53 -9.76 -5.52
N ASP A 161 -8.69 -9.99 -4.91
CA ASP A 161 -9.95 -9.39 -5.34
C ASP A 161 -9.96 -7.88 -5.05
N LYS A 162 -9.44 -7.46 -3.89
CA LYS A 162 -9.35 -6.04 -3.52
C LYS A 162 -8.43 -5.25 -4.43
N LEU A 163 -7.31 -5.83 -4.88
CA LEU A 163 -6.42 -5.21 -5.86
C LEU A 163 -7.13 -4.94 -7.19
N VAL A 164 -8.02 -5.83 -7.64
CA VAL A 164 -8.82 -5.60 -8.85
C VAL A 164 -9.75 -4.40 -8.67
N GLU A 165 -10.47 -4.33 -7.55
CA GLU A 165 -11.36 -3.21 -7.24
C GLU A 165 -10.59 -1.88 -7.17
N LEU A 166 -9.49 -1.84 -6.42
CA LEU A 166 -8.70 -0.64 -6.20
C LEU A 166 -8.12 -0.11 -7.52
N LYS A 167 -7.59 -1.00 -8.37
CA LYS A 167 -7.05 -0.61 -9.68
C LYS A 167 -8.11 -0.17 -10.69
N ALA A 168 -9.34 -0.68 -10.57
CA ALA A 168 -10.45 -0.17 -11.37
C ALA A 168 -10.80 1.26 -10.93
N ALA A 169 -10.84 1.53 -9.63
CA ALA A 169 -11.11 2.87 -9.10
C ALA A 169 -10.05 3.90 -9.53
N THR A 170 -8.75 3.57 -9.48
CA THR A 170 -7.68 4.50 -9.90
C THR A 170 -7.71 4.84 -11.38
N LYS A 171 -8.02 3.87 -12.25
CA LYS A 171 -8.20 4.12 -13.69
C LYS A 171 -9.37 5.05 -14.00
N THR A 172 -10.38 5.10 -13.13
CA THR A 172 -11.56 5.95 -13.33
C THR A 172 -11.28 7.40 -12.93
N THR A 173 -10.37 7.63 -11.98
CA THR A 173 -9.94 8.98 -11.54
C THR A 173 -8.95 9.65 -12.48
N ASP A 174 -8.26 8.90 -13.36
CA ASP A 174 -7.35 9.45 -14.37
C ASP A 174 -8.07 9.98 -15.63
N VAL A 175 -9.39 9.77 -15.74
CA VAL A 175 -10.22 10.45 -16.75
C VAL A 175 -10.55 11.85 -16.25
N LYS A 176 -9.63 12.79 -16.46
CA LYS A 176 -9.88 14.23 -16.43
C LYS A 176 -11.19 14.54 -17.19
N PRO A 177 -12.10 15.38 -16.66
CA PRO A 177 -13.22 15.89 -17.46
C PRO A 177 -12.64 16.63 -18.66
N ALA A 178 -12.85 16.09 -19.86
CA ALA A 178 -12.67 16.86 -21.08
C ALA A 178 -13.54 18.10 -20.97
N ALA A 179 -12.91 19.26 -21.17
CA ALA A 179 -13.52 20.56 -21.07
C ALA A 179 -14.86 20.59 -21.82
N ALA A 180 -15.92 21.07 -21.16
CA ALA A 180 -17.10 21.55 -21.83
C ALA A 180 -16.69 22.80 -22.63
N THR A 181 -16.40 22.63 -23.92
CA THR A 181 -16.37 23.73 -24.88
C THR A 181 -17.83 24.08 -25.18
N THR A 182 -18.33 25.11 -24.51
CA THR A 182 -19.53 25.84 -24.93
C THR A 182 -19.26 26.49 -26.29
N THR A 183 -19.78 25.88 -27.35
CA THR A 183 -20.00 26.57 -28.63
C THR A 183 -21.26 27.41 -28.47
N THR A 184 -21.05 28.71 -28.27
CA THR A 184 -22.04 29.74 -28.47
C THR A 184 -22.22 29.96 -29.97
N THR A 185 -23.40 29.68 -30.51
CA THR A 185 -23.90 30.36 -31.71
C THR A 185 -25.35 30.74 -31.48
N ASP A 186 -25.48 31.93 -30.91
CA ASP A 186 -26.64 32.79 -30.97
C ASP A 186 -26.89 33.16 -32.44
N THR A 187 -28.11 32.98 -32.93
CA THR A 187 -28.56 33.57 -34.21
C THR A 187 -29.92 34.20 -33.95
N ALA A 188 -29.85 35.45 -33.51
CA ALA A 188 -30.97 36.37 -33.48
C ALA A 188 -31.27 36.91 -34.89
N VAL A 189 -32.58 36.98 -35.15
CA VAL A 189 -33.29 37.52 -36.30
C VAL A 189 -33.12 39.05 -36.42
N LYS A 190 -32.93 39.60 -37.64
CA LYS A 190 -33.66 40.81 -38.05
C LYS A 190 -33.71 41.06 -39.57
N GLU A 191 -34.95 41.19 -40.00
CA GLU A 191 -35.59 41.69 -41.22
C GLU A 191 -35.13 43.07 -41.74
N THR A 192 -35.10 43.22 -43.07
CA THR A 192 -35.60 44.40 -43.83
C THR A 192 -35.80 44.06 -45.31
N ALA A 193 -37.03 44.26 -45.81
CA ALA A 193 -37.40 44.39 -47.24
C ALA A 193 -36.98 45.78 -47.79
N PRO A 194 -37.40 46.27 -48.99
CA PRO A 194 -38.13 45.68 -50.14
C PRO A 194 -37.52 46.03 -51.53
N THR A 195 -38.03 45.46 -52.65
CA THR A 195 -38.51 46.16 -53.88
C THR A 195 -38.63 45.26 -55.14
N THR A 196 -39.87 45.17 -55.64
CA THR A 196 -40.36 45.42 -57.02
C THR A 196 -39.58 44.92 -58.27
N LYS A 197 -40.19 44.03 -59.08
CA LYS A 197 -40.73 44.27 -60.45
C LYS A 197 -40.88 43.00 -61.32
N ALA A 198 -42.00 42.97 -62.06
CA ALA A 198 -42.23 42.39 -63.40
C ALA A 198 -42.14 40.85 -63.53
N LYS A 199 -43.01 40.13 -64.22
CA LYS A 199 -43.93 40.40 -65.34
C LYS A 199 -45.01 39.31 -65.31
#